data_AF-A0A9N7W1J9-F1
#
_entry.id   AF-A0A9N7W1J9-F1
#
_cell.length_a   1.000
_cell.length_b   1.000
_cell.length_c   1.000
_cell.angle_alpha   90.00
_cell.angle_beta   90.00
_cell.angle_gamma   90.00
#
_symmetry.space_group_name_H-M   'P 1'
#
loop_
_entity.id
_entity.type
_entity.pdbx_description
1 polymer ?
#
loop_
_entity_poly.entity_id
_entity_poly.type
_entity_poly.pdbx_seq_one_letter_code
_entity_poly.pdbx_strand_id
1 'polypeptide(L)'
;MLCPADNTASILTKRGGFRRREQAVYRLPVLIVDSGSPALSSTNTLSVRVCDCDSDGVALSCGAVAYTATGLSTGALLAILGCIITLLGKIHMTSVSL
;
A
#
# COMPACT_ATOMS: atom_id res chain seq x y z
N MET A 1 30.80 24.86 6.68
CA MET A 1 29.62 24.05 7.06
C MET A 1 28.85 24.89 8.06
N LEU A 2 27.76 25.52 7.63
CA LEU A 2 26.91 26.35 8.49
C LEU A 2 25.91 25.41 9.18
N CYS A 3 25.86 25.43 10.51
CA CYS A 3 24.81 24.72 11.26
C CYS A 3 23.49 25.48 11.05
N PRO A 4 22.42 24.83 10.56
CA PRO A 4 21.10 25.46 10.44
C PRO A 4 20.63 25.93 11.82
N ALA A 5 20.16 27.18 11.93
CA ALA A 5 19.69 27.77 13.19
C ALA A 5 18.38 27.15 13.70
N ASP A 6 17.68 26.43 12.82
CA ASP A 6 16.34 25.88 13.00
C ASP A 6 16.32 24.39 13.39
N ASN A 7 17.48 23.79 13.73
CA ASN A 7 17.61 22.38 14.12
C ASN A 7 16.92 21.40 13.15
N THR A 8 16.78 21.79 11.89
CA THR A 8 16.01 21.05 10.88
C THR A 8 16.95 20.45 9.84
N ALA A 9 16.58 19.28 9.35
CA ALA A 9 17.26 18.59 8.25
C ALA A 9 16.26 18.26 7.13
N SER A 10 16.67 18.49 5.89
CA SER A 10 15.88 18.16 4.70
C SER A 10 16.43 16.93 3.99
N ILE A 11 15.54 16.07 3.50
CA ILE A 11 15.91 14.89 2.71
C ILE A 11 15.58 15.17 1.25
N LEU A 12 16.62 15.17 0.41
CA LEU A 12 16.49 15.39 -1.03
C LEU A 12 17.07 14.21 -1.79
N THR A 13 16.41 13.85 -2.88
CA THR A 13 16.91 12.85 -3.81
C THR A 13 17.97 13.49 -4.73
N LYS A 14 19.15 12.88 -4.83
CA LYS A 14 20.22 13.38 -5.72
C LYS A 14 20.03 12.98 -7.19
N ARG A 15 19.25 11.94 -7.44
CA ARG A 15 18.98 11.38 -8.78
C ARG A 15 17.52 10.94 -8.83
N GLY A 16 16.94 10.96 -10.03
CA GLY A 16 15.62 10.39 -10.29
C GLY A 16 15.69 8.89 -10.62
N GLY A 17 14.57 8.34 -11.09
CA GLY A 17 14.49 6.95 -11.58
C GLY A 17 14.12 5.91 -10.52
N PHE A 18 13.59 6.34 -9.37
CA PHE A 18 13.09 5.39 -8.37
C PHE A 18 11.94 4.58 -8.95
N ARG A 19 12.13 3.26 -9.01
CA ARG A 19 11.12 2.32 -9.44
C ARG A 19 10.75 1.43 -8.30
N ARG A 20 9.47 1.46 -7.93
CA ARG A 20 8.92 0.63 -6.87
C ARG A 20 9.21 -0.86 -7.06
N ARG A 21 9.20 -1.33 -8.32
CA ARG A 21 9.51 -2.73 -8.70
C ARG A 21 10.96 -3.13 -8.42
N GLU A 22 11.88 -2.18 -8.49
CA GLU A 22 13.31 -2.43 -8.23
C GLU A 22 13.59 -2.33 -6.73
N GLN A 23 13.09 -1.28 -6.08
CA GLN A 23 13.22 -1.10 -4.64
C GLN A 23 12.06 -0.27 -4.07
N ALA A 24 11.15 -0.94 -3.36
CA ALA A 24 9.97 -0.29 -2.79
C ALA A 24 10.24 0.48 -1.49
N VAL A 25 11.31 0.14 -0.75
CA VAL A 25 11.65 0.75 0.54
C VAL A 25 13.16 0.94 0.67
N TYR A 26 13.56 2.16 1.04
CA TYR A 26 14.92 2.54 1.41
C TYR A 26 14.98 2.76 2.92
N ARG A 27 15.95 2.13 3.59
CA ARG A 27 16.20 2.31 5.03
C ARG A 27 17.45 3.16 5.21
N LEU A 28 17.26 4.36 5.74
CA LEU A 28 18.29 5.37 5.90
C LEU A 28 18.61 5.53 7.39
N PRO A 29 19.82 5.17 7.86
CA PRO A 29 20.24 5.50 9.22
C PRO A 29 20.42 7.01 9.36
N VAL A 30 19.84 7.59 10.40
CA VAL A 30 19.89 9.00 10.75
C VAL A 30 20.60 9.13 12.09
N LEU A 31 21.75 9.80 12.08
CA LEU A 31 22.53 10.12 13.28
C LEU A 31 22.17 11.53 13.74
N ILE A 32 21.79 11.67 15.00
CA ILE A 32 21.55 12.95 15.67
C ILE A 32 22.61 13.10 16.75
N VAL A 33 23.27 14.26 16.79
CA VAL A 33 24.30 14.58 17.78
C VAL A 33 23.96 15.93 18.40
N ASP A 34 23.97 16.01 19.74
CA ASP A 34 23.78 17.29 20.43
C ASP A 34 25.07 18.13 20.46
N SER A 35 24.95 19.39 20.87
CA SER A 35 26.09 20.29 21.06
C SER A 35 26.62 20.29 22.50
N GLY A 36 26.35 19.23 23.28
CA GLY A 36 26.74 19.12 24.68
C GLY A 36 28.23 18.93 24.90
N SER A 37 28.66 18.92 26.17
CA SER A 37 30.01 18.56 26.57
C SER A 37 29.96 17.74 27.87
N PRO A 38 30.02 16.39 27.80
CA PRO A 38 30.24 15.59 26.60
C PRO A 38 29.02 15.60 25.64
N ALA A 39 29.30 15.50 24.34
CA ALA A 39 28.25 15.38 23.34
C ALA A 39 27.62 13.99 23.36
N LEU A 40 26.30 13.91 23.21
CA LEU A 40 25.55 12.66 23.11
C LEU A 40 24.99 12.48 21.71
N SER A 41 24.81 11.22 21.31
CA SER A 41 24.28 10.89 19.98
C SER A 41 23.32 9.72 19.99
N SER A 42 22.39 9.71 19.04
CA SER A 42 21.47 8.60 18.79
C SER A 42 21.38 8.32 17.29
N THR A 43 21.31 7.03 16.94
CA THR A 43 21.12 6.58 15.56
C THR A 43 19.74 5.93 15.43
N ASN A 44 18.90 6.47 14.57
CA ASN A 44 17.60 5.90 14.24
C ASN A 44 17.54 5.50 12.76
N THR A 45 16.53 4.74 12.34
CA THR A 45 16.35 4.35 10.93
C THR A 45 15.08 4.99 10.37
N LEU A 46 15.24 5.82 9.35
CA LEU A 46 14.13 6.35 8.57
C LEU A 46 13.80 5.41 7.41
N SER A 47 12.52 5.06 7.29
CA SER A 47 12.01 4.23 6.20
C SER A 47 11.35 5.10 5.13
N VAL A 48 11.96 5.19 3.94
CA VAL A 48 11.44 5.92 2.79
C VAL A 48 10.83 4.92 1.80
N ARG A 49 9.58 5.14 1.41
CA ARG A 49 8.81 4.24 0.55
C ARG A 49 8.64 4.86 -0.84
N VAL A 50 8.91 4.07 -1.87
CA VAL A 50 8.66 4.46 -3.26
C VAL A 50 7.22 4.09 -3.62
N CYS A 51 6.50 5.06 -4.16
CA CYS A 51 5.13 4.88 -4.65
C CYS A 51 5.11 4.84 -6.18
N ASP A 52 4.10 4.20 -6.73
CA ASP A 52 3.75 4.40 -8.14
C ASP A 52 3.04 5.76 -8.28
N CYS A 53 3.38 6.53 -9.31
CA CYS A 53 2.78 7.83 -9.59
C CYS A 53 2.13 7.83 -10.98
N ASP A 54 1.13 8.69 -11.17
CA ASP A 54 0.60 9.02 -12.49
C ASP A 54 1.52 9.98 -13.26
N SER A 55 1.07 10.42 -14.44
CA SER A 55 1.81 11.36 -15.31
C SER A 55 2.02 12.73 -14.67
N ASP A 56 1.16 13.13 -13.74
CA ASP A 56 1.24 14.41 -13.03
C ASP A 56 2.06 14.29 -11.74
N GLY A 57 2.58 13.10 -11.44
CA GLY A 57 3.41 12.83 -10.27
C GLY A 57 2.61 12.58 -9.00
N VAL A 58 1.28 12.44 -9.08
CA VAL A 58 0.43 12.13 -7.94
C VAL A 58 0.58 10.66 -7.57
N ALA A 59 0.83 10.38 -6.29
CA ALA A 59 1.03 9.03 -5.80
C ALA A 59 -0.27 8.21 -5.89
N LEU A 60 -0.24 7.13 -6.68
CA LEU A 60 -1.35 6.20 -6.87
C LEU A 60 -1.34 5.07 -5.85
N SER A 61 -0.16 4.51 -5.54
CA SER A 61 -0.04 3.37 -4.64
C SER A 61 1.33 3.29 -3.96
N CYS A 62 1.33 3.26 -2.63
CA CYS A 62 2.54 3.14 -1.80
C CYS A 62 2.62 1.80 -1.04
N GLY A 63 1.47 1.23 -0.67
CA GLY A 63 1.35 -0.02 0.11
C GLY A 63 1.08 -1.23 -0.78
N ALA A 64 1.22 -2.45 -0.24
CA ALA A 64 0.76 -3.64 -0.96
C ALA A 64 -0.65 -3.36 -1.47
N VAL A 65 -0.87 -3.51 -2.78
CA VAL A 65 -2.23 -3.47 -3.31
C VAL A 65 -2.91 -4.65 -2.66
N ALA A 66 -3.67 -4.39 -1.60
CA ALA A 66 -4.69 -5.32 -1.22
C ALA A 66 -5.58 -5.33 -2.45
N TYR A 67 -5.46 -6.39 -3.26
CA TYR A 67 -6.61 -6.86 -3.99
C TYR A 67 -7.60 -7.18 -2.89
N THR A 68 -8.33 -6.17 -2.43
CA THR A 68 -9.64 -6.40 -1.86
C THR A 68 -10.34 -7.01 -3.05
N ALA A 69 -10.33 -8.35 -3.10
CA ALA A 69 -11.34 -9.06 -3.81
C ALA A 69 -12.63 -8.64 -3.13
N THR A 70 -13.15 -7.46 -3.51
CA THR A 70 -14.55 -7.10 -3.39
C THR A 70 -15.27 -8.01 -4.40
N GLY A 71 -15.15 -9.30 -4.14
CA GLY A 71 -15.63 -10.40 -4.92
C GLY A 71 -16.37 -11.26 -3.92
N LEU A 72 -17.64 -11.45 -4.21
CA LEU A 72 -18.58 -12.21 -3.41
C LEU A 72 -17.92 -13.50 -2.88
N SER A 73 -18.01 -13.76 -1.57
CA SER A 73 -17.43 -14.96 -0.95
C SER A 73 -17.84 -16.23 -1.72
N THR A 74 -16.94 -17.22 -1.77
CA THR A 74 -17.21 -18.54 -2.39
C THR A 74 -18.51 -19.15 -1.86
N GLY A 75 -18.83 -18.94 -0.58
CA GLY A 75 -20.09 -19.39 0.00
C GLY A 75 -21.33 -18.70 -0.58
N ALA A 76 -21.24 -17.39 -0.85
CA ALA A 76 -22.34 -16.65 -1.45
C ALA A 76 -22.53 -16.98 -2.94
N LEU A 77 -21.48 -17.35 -3.66
CA LEU A 77 -21.58 -17.91 -5.02
C LEU A 77 -22.36 -19.23 -5.03
N LEU A 78 -22.05 -20.15 -4.10
CA LEU A 78 -22.77 -21.43 -3.99
C LEU A 78 -24.24 -21.24 -3.62
N ALA A 79 -24.55 -20.31 -2.73
CA ALA A 79 -25.93 -19.98 -2.36
C ALA A 79 -26.74 -19.47 -3.55
N ILE A 80 -26.19 -18.53 -4.33
CA ILE A 80 -26.83 -18.01 -5.55
C ILE A 80 -27.07 -19.12 -6.56
N LEU A 81 -26.06 -19.96 -6.81
CA LEU A 81 -26.18 -21.06 -7.76
C LEU A 81 -27.27 -22.06 -7.35
N GLY A 82 -27.32 -22.43 -6.05
CA GLY A 82 -28.36 -23.30 -5.51
C GLY A 82 -29.77 -22.70 -5.64
N CYS A 83 -29.93 -21.41 -5.37
CA CYS A 83 -31.19 -20.69 -5.58
C CYS A 83 -31.64 -20.74 -7.05
N ILE A 84 -30.72 -20.54 -8.00
CA ILE A 84 -31.05 -20.59 -9.44
C ILE A 84 -31.52 -22.00 -9.83
N ILE A 85 -30.80 -23.05 -9.43
CA ILE A 85 -31.16 -24.44 -9.77
C ILE A 85 -32.53 -24.82 -9.19
N THR A 86 -32.78 -24.47 -7.93
CA THR A 86 -34.07 -24.77 -7.28
C THR A 86 -35.23 -24.01 -7.90
N LEU A 87 -35.06 -22.73 -8.23
CA LEU A 87 -36.09 -21.94 -8.91
C LEU A 87 -36.40 -22.48 -10.30
N LEU A 88 -35.38 -22.80 -11.11
CA LEU A 88 -35.56 -23.37 -12.45
C LEU A 88 -36.22 -24.74 -12.41
N GLY A 89 -35.82 -25.60 -11.46
CA GLY A 89 -36.46 -26.91 -11.27
C GLY A 89 -37.93 -26.80 -10.88
N LYS A 90 -38.29 -25.86 -10.01
CA LYS A 90 -39.69 -25.61 -9.65
C LYS A 90 -40.49 -25.06 -10.83
N ILE A 91 -39.96 -24.10 -11.58
CA ILE A 91 -40.60 -23.53 -12.77
C ILE A 91 -40.85 -24.62 -13.82
N HIS A 92 -39.85 -25.45 -14.09
CA HIS A 92 -39.97 -26.54 -15.05
C HIS A 92 -41.01 -27.59 -14.59
N MET A 93 -40.99 -27.98 -13.32
CA MET A 93 -41.96 -28.94 -12.78
C MET A 93 -43.39 -28.39 -12.77
N THR A 94 -43.58 -27.10 -12.46
CA THR A 94 -44.89 -26.44 -12.55
C THR A 94 -45.39 -26.30 -13.99
N SER A 95 -44.49 -26.16 -14.97
CA SER A 95 -44.84 -26.10 -16.40
C SER A 95 -45.20 -27.46 -17.02
N VAL A 96 -44.71 -28.57 -16.45
CA VAL A 96 -45.02 -29.94 -16.91
C VAL A 96 -46.27 -30.50 -16.20
N SER A 97 -46.66 -29.89 -15.07
CA SER A 97 -47.85 -30.27 -14.29
C SER A 97 -49.10 -29.46 -14.62
N LEU A 98 -49.03 -28.56 -15.63
CA LEU A 98 -50.12 -27.78 -16.22
C LEU A 98 -50.32 -28.22 -17.68
#